data_AF-A0A1A1X5G7-F1
#
_entry.id   AF-A0A1A1X5G7-F1
#
_cell.length_a   1.000
_cell.length_b   1.000
_cell.length_c   1.000
_cell.angle_alpha   90.00
_cell.angle_beta   90.00
_cell.angle_gamma   90.00
#
_symmetry.space_group_name_H-M   'P 1'
#
loop_
_entity.id
_entity.type
_entity.pdbx_description
1 polymer ?
#
loop_
_entity_poly.entity_id
_entity_poly.type
_entity_poly.pdbx_seq_one_letter_code
_entity_poly.pdbx_strand_id
1 'polypeptide(L)'
;MVSPHDLIDVPGEGQFEVIGYPEDYSHSPWPFPPDYPILYEVGVHSYSSTTTDDYGRDVAVYNPAKSDPGTPLAVYGWANPTNTEPKVAGHDRVVVEFEVYVPPFYVVNLRRVEG
;
A
#
# COMPACT_ATOMS: atom_id res chain seq x y z
N MET A 1 -5.74 7.04 -6.02
CA MET A 1 -4.29 7.16 -5.75
C MET A 1 -4.08 6.54 -4.39
N VAL A 2 -3.14 5.62 -4.24
CA VAL A 2 -2.90 4.92 -2.97
C VAL A 2 -2.21 5.86 -2.00
N SER A 3 -2.68 5.93 -0.76
CA SER A 3 -2.26 6.87 0.27
C SER A 3 -1.97 6.15 1.59
N PRO A 4 -1.23 6.77 2.54
CA PRO A 4 -1.07 6.22 3.88
C PRO A 4 -2.42 5.85 4.51
N HIS A 5 -2.46 4.73 5.24
CA HIS A 5 -3.65 4.14 5.88
C HIS A 5 -4.66 3.46 4.96
N ASP A 6 -4.52 3.57 3.63
CA ASP A 6 -5.31 2.73 2.73
C ASP A 6 -5.06 1.24 3.02
N LEU A 7 -6.04 0.39 2.73
CA LEU A 7 -5.85 -1.05 2.80
C LEU A 7 -5.67 -1.65 1.40
N ILE A 8 -4.82 -2.65 1.31
CA ILE A 8 -4.59 -3.43 0.10
C ILE A 8 -4.85 -4.91 0.38
N ASP A 9 -5.77 -5.48 -0.38
CA ASP A 9 -5.98 -6.92 -0.51
C ASP A 9 -4.94 -7.47 -1.49
N VAL A 10 -3.98 -8.22 -0.97
CA VAL A 10 -2.95 -8.92 -1.75
C VAL A 10 -3.42 -10.36 -2.01
N PRO A 11 -3.60 -10.77 -3.27
CA PRO A 11 -4.10 -12.10 -3.60
C PRO A 11 -3.27 -13.22 -2.95
N GLY A 12 -3.91 -14.05 -2.12
CA GLY A 12 -3.28 -15.18 -1.44
C GLY A 12 -2.55 -14.84 -0.13
N GLU A 13 -2.29 -13.56 0.17
CA GLU A 13 -1.53 -13.11 1.35
C GLU A 13 -2.41 -12.45 2.43
N GLY A 14 -3.55 -11.89 2.01
CA GLY A 14 -4.52 -11.22 2.89
C GLY A 14 -4.55 -9.71 2.72
N GLN A 15 -5.03 -9.01 3.76
CA GLN A 15 -5.21 -7.55 3.74
C GLN A 15 -4.13 -6.85 4.57
N PHE A 16 -3.58 -5.78 4.02
CA PHE A 16 -2.45 -5.05 4.58
C PHE A 16 -2.73 -3.54 4.56
N GLU A 17 -2.10 -2.79 5.46
CA GLU A 17 -2.19 -1.34 5.50
C GLU A 17 -0.99 -0.70 4.78
N VAL A 18 -1.28 0.35 4.01
CA VAL A 18 -0.29 1.17 3.33
C VAL A 18 0.45 2.06 4.32
N ILE A 19 1.77 1.95 4.25
CA ILE A 19 2.70 2.74 5.05
C ILE A 19 3.34 3.78 4.16
N GLY A 20 3.15 5.05 4.53
CA GLY A 20 3.79 6.15 3.83
C GLY A 20 3.21 6.36 2.42
N TYR A 21 3.84 7.27 1.69
CA TYR A 21 3.44 7.59 0.33
C TYR A 21 4.12 6.65 -0.66
N PRO A 22 3.53 6.40 -1.84
CA PRO A 22 4.20 5.67 -2.91
C PRO A 22 5.56 6.28 -3.24
N GLU A 23 6.60 5.45 -3.26
CA GLU A 23 7.98 5.85 -3.53
C GLU A 23 8.31 5.64 -5.01
N ASP A 24 9.00 6.58 -5.65
CA ASP A 24 9.51 6.38 -7.01
C ASP A 24 10.66 5.36 -6.98
N TYR A 25 10.38 4.18 -7.50
CA TYR A 25 11.30 3.05 -7.60
C TYR A 25 11.96 2.95 -8.98
N SER A 26 11.76 3.93 -9.86
CA SER A 26 12.29 3.87 -11.22
C SER A 26 13.81 3.68 -11.22
N HIS A 27 14.52 4.23 -10.22
CA HIS A 27 15.99 4.27 -10.09
C HIS A 27 16.70 4.55 -11.42
N SER A 28 15.98 5.14 -12.38
CA SER A 28 16.33 5.08 -13.78
C SER A 28 16.99 6.39 -14.15
N PRO A 29 18.17 6.35 -14.79
CA PRO A 29 18.83 7.56 -15.29
C PRO A 29 18.11 8.14 -16.53
N TRP A 30 16.98 7.56 -16.96
CA TRP A 30 16.24 7.92 -18.17
C TRP A 30 14.74 8.13 -17.88
N PRO A 31 14.08 9.08 -18.56
CA PRO A 31 12.70 9.52 -18.24
C PRO A 31 11.58 8.56 -18.66
N PHE A 32 11.90 7.49 -19.39
CA PHE A 32 10.92 6.48 -19.84
C PHE A 32 11.51 5.07 -19.67
N PRO A 33 11.53 4.55 -18.45
CA PRO A 33 11.67 3.10 -18.25
C PRO A 33 10.65 2.31 -19.10
N PRO A 34 11.02 1.12 -19.58
CA PRO A 34 10.18 0.31 -20.46
C PRO A 34 8.90 -0.17 -19.74
N ASP A 35 7.79 -0.23 -20.48
CA ASP A 35 6.54 -0.83 -19.99
C ASP A 35 6.77 -2.32 -19.70
N TYR A 36 6.55 -2.73 -18.45
CA TYR A 36 6.47 -4.14 -18.09
C TYR A 36 5.02 -4.65 -18.25
N PRO A 37 4.81 -5.95 -18.55
CA PRO A 37 3.47 -6.50 -18.58
C PRO A 37 2.84 -6.39 -17.19
N ILE A 38 1.62 -5.87 -17.13
CA ILE A 38 0.81 -5.82 -15.91
C ILE A 38 0.08 -7.16 -15.81
N LEU A 39 0.50 -7.99 -14.86
CA LEU A 39 0.06 -9.40 -14.75
C LEU A 39 -0.90 -9.64 -13.59
N TYR A 40 -1.04 -8.68 -12.67
CA TYR A 40 -1.74 -8.88 -11.41
C TYR A 40 -2.63 -7.70 -11.04
N GLU A 41 -3.61 -7.97 -10.18
CA GLU A 41 -4.48 -6.97 -9.57
C GLU A 41 -4.47 -7.13 -8.05
N VAL A 42 -4.51 -6.00 -7.33
CA VAL A 42 -4.73 -5.94 -5.88
C VAL A 42 -6.02 -5.15 -5.60
N GLY A 43 -6.70 -5.43 -4.48
CA GLY A 43 -7.90 -4.69 -4.08
C GLY A 43 -7.52 -3.49 -3.20
N VAL A 44 -7.93 -2.27 -3.55
CA VAL A 44 -7.61 -1.06 -2.77
C VAL A 44 -8.83 -0.52 -2.05
N HIS A 45 -8.65 -0.19 -0.77
CA HIS A 45 -9.63 0.49 0.07
C HIS A 45 -9.09 1.86 0.49
N SER A 46 -9.76 2.93 0.07
CA SER A 46 -9.38 4.28 0.47
C SER A 46 -9.77 4.56 1.91
N TYR A 47 -8.81 5.01 2.71
CA TYR A 47 -9.01 5.42 4.09
C TYR A 47 -9.66 6.80 4.20
N SER A 48 -10.53 6.95 5.19
CA SER A 48 -11.12 8.22 5.62
C SER A 48 -11.32 8.21 7.14
N SER A 49 -10.95 9.29 7.82
CA SER A 49 -11.18 9.48 9.26
C SER A 49 -12.40 10.35 9.57
N THR A 50 -13.35 10.47 8.63
CA THR A 50 -14.45 11.45 8.66
C THR A 50 -15.51 11.22 9.74
N THR A 51 -15.35 10.24 10.63
CA THR A 51 -16.33 9.93 11.67
C THR A 51 -15.63 9.82 13.01
N THR A 52 -16.32 10.27 14.06
CA THR A 52 -15.85 10.24 15.44
C THR A 52 -16.77 9.35 16.25
N ASP A 53 -16.22 8.50 17.12
CA ASP A 53 -17.00 7.66 18.03
C ASP A 53 -17.64 8.45 19.17
N ASP A 54 -18.45 7.79 20.00
CA ASP A 54 -19.10 8.38 21.18
C ASP A 54 -18.12 8.97 22.21
N TYR A 55 -16.82 8.67 22.07
CA TYR A 55 -15.74 9.12 22.94
C TYR A 55 -14.86 10.20 22.31
N GLY A 56 -15.21 10.73 21.12
CA GLY A 56 -14.44 11.79 20.48
C GLY A 56 -13.20 11.29 19.72
N ARG A 57 -13.07 9.99 19.47
CA ARG A 57 -11.95 9.41 18.71
C ARG A 57 -12.31 9.21 17.26
N ASP A 58 -11.39 9.52 16.37
CA ASP A 58 -11.57 9.27 14.94
C ASP A 58 -11.68 7.76 14.67
N VAL A 59 -12.68 7.40 13.86
CA VAL A 59 -12.97 6.03 13.44
C VAL A 59 -12.55 5.89 11.98
N ALA A 60 -11.72 4.87 11.73
CA ALA A 60 -11.32 4.51 10.38
C ALA A 60 -12.53 4.04 9.55
N VAL A 61 -12.78 4.73 8.45
CA VAL A 61 -13.78 4.36 7.44
C VAL A 61 -13.05 4.03 6.15
N TYR A 62 -13.45 2.94 5.50
CA TYR A 62 -12.84 2.46 4.27
C TYR A 62 -13.86 2.44 3.14
N ASN A 63 -13.42 2.80 1.93
CA ASN A 63 -14.21 2.68 0.72
C ASN A 63 -13.41 1.98 -0.41
N PRO A 64 -13.80 0.78 -0.88
CA PRO A 64 -14.89 -0.07 -0.36
C PRO A 64 -14.73 -0.43 1.12
N ALA A 65 -15.78 -0.93 1.79
CA ALA A 65 -15.67 -1.31 3.19
C ALA A 65 -14.61 -2.41 3.36
N LYS A 66 -13.96 -2.46 4.53
CA LYS A 66 -12.88 -3.42 4.83
C LYS A 66 -13.25 -4.88 4.56
N SER A 67 -14.53 -5.23 4.70
CA SER A 67 -15.08 -6.57 4.49
C SER A 67 -15.46 -6.90 3.04
N ASP A 68 -15.55 -5.88 2.18
CA ASP A 68 -15.90 -6.04 0.77
C ASP A 68 -14.61 -6.25 -0.05
N PRO A 69 -14.70 -6.70 -1.31
CA PRO A 69 -13.54 -6.64 -2.21
C PRO A 69 -13.11 -5.19 -2.45
N GLY A 70 -11.80 -4.91 -2.34
CA GLY A 70 -11.25 -3.61 -2.70
C GLY A 70 -11.40 -3.25 -4.19
N THR A 71 -11.20 -1.98 -4.51
CA THR A 71 -11.20 -1.50 -5.90
C THR A 71 -9.98 -2.08 -6.64
N PRO A 72 -10.15 -2.78 -7.78
CA PRO A 72 -9.02 -3.37 -8.49
C PRO A 72 -7.98 -2.32 -8.91
N LEU A 73 -6.72 -2.55 -8.55
CA LEU A 73 -5.56 -1.80 -8.99
C LEU A 73 -4.58 -2.75 -9.67
N ALA A 74 -4.26 -2.45 -10.92
CA ALA A 74 -3.34 -3.23 -11.73
C ALA A 74 -1.89 -2.99 -11.27
N VAL A 75 -1.12 -4.06 -11.05
CA VAL A 75 0.25 -4.00 -10.50
C VAL A 75 1.20 -4.93 -11.25
N TYR A 76 2.50 -4.64 -11.20
CA TYR A 76 3.53 -5.56 -11.71
C TYR A 76 3.69 -6.80 -10.82
N GLY A 77 3.38 -6.68 -9.53
CA GLY A 77 3.43 -7.77 -8.55
C GLY A 77 3.70 -7.24 -7.13
N TRP A 78 4.01 -8.14 -6.21
CA TRP A 78 4.45 -7.84 -4.85
C TRP A 78 5.59 -8.76 -4.42
N ALA A 79 6.43 -8.30 -3.50
CA ALA A 79 7.53 -9.09 -2.96
C ALA A 79 7.84 -8.71 -1.50
N ASN A 80 8.56 -9.59 -0.80
CA ASN A 80 9.14 -9.25 0.49
C ASN A 80 10.18 -8.13 0.32
N PRO A 81 10.33 -7.21 1.29
CA PRO A 81 11.32 -6.15 1.20
C PRO A 81 12.74 -6.73 1.15
N THR A 82 13.58 -6.11 0.34
CA THR A 82 14.97 -6.55 0.11
C THR A 82 15.95 -6.08 1.19
N ASN A 83 15.54 -5.19 2.09
CA ASN A 83 16.34 -4.72 3.22
C ASN A 83 15.46 -4.43 4.46
N THR A 84 16.06 -4.57 5.64
CA THR A 84 15.48 -4.28 6.97
C THR A 84 15.75 -2.86 7.47
N GLU A 85 16.46 -2.02 6.69
CA GLU A 85 16.69 -0.62 7.02
C GLU A 85 15.36 0.18 7.07
N PRO A 86 15.22 1.12 8.04
CA PRO A 86 14.05 1.99 8.10
C PRO A 86 13.95 2.82 6.83
N LYS A 87 12.88 2.62 6.06
CA LYS A 87 12.61 3.38 4.83
C LYS A 87 12.28 4.86 5.10
N VAL A 88 11.95 5.20 6.35
CA VAL A 88 11.66 6.58 6.80
C VAL A 88 12.72 7.01 7.83
N ALA A 89 13.54 8.00 7.47
CA ALA A 89 14.55 8.55 8.36
C ALA A 89 13.91 9.22 9.59
N GLY A 90 14.33 8.83 10.79
CA GLY A 90 13.88 9.45 12.05
C GLY A 90 12.60 8.88 12.68
N HIS A 91 12.03 7.81 12.11
CA HIS A 91 10.88 7.10 12.69
C HIS A 91 11.31 5.79 13.39
N ASP A 92 10.53 5.36 14.38
CA ASP A 92 10.62 3.99 14.89
C ASP A 92 10.47 3.00 13.73
N ARG A 93 11.27 1.93 13.76
CA ARG A 93 11.32 0.90 12.72
C ARG A 93 9.93 0.32 12.44
N VAL A 94 9.33 0.74 11.34
CA VAL A 94 8.11 0.15 10.79
C VAL A 94 8.51 -1.10 10.02
N VAL A 95 7.95 -2.24 10.41
CA VAL A 95 8.16 -3.51 9.70
C VAL A 95 7.33 -3.47 8.43
N VAL A 96 8.00 -3.37 7.29
CA VAL A 96 7.40 -3.61 5.98
C VAL A 96 7.34 -5.12 5.77
N GLU A 97 6.18 -5.65 5.43
CA GLU A 97 6.00 -7.07 5.12
C GLU A 97 6.00 -7.31 3.62
N PHE A 98 5.38 -6.41 2.85
CA PHE A 98 5.34 -6.48 1.39
C PHE A 98 5.58 -5.11 0.75
N GLU A 99 6.24 -5.15 -0.41
CA GLU A 99 6.36 -4.03 -1.35
C GLU A 99 5.49 -4.37 -2.58
N VAL A 100 4.52 -3.49 -2.91
CA VAL A 100 3.68 -3.62 -4.12
C VAL A 100 4.21 -2.70 -5.21
N TYR A 101 4.43 -3.24 -6.39
CA TYR A 101 5.00 -2.53 -7.54
C TYR A 101 3.89 -1.99 -8.45
N VAL A 102 3.58 -0.71 -8.29
CA VAL A 102 2.48 -0.01 -8.99
C VAL A 102 3.02 0.72 -10.22
N PRO A 103 2.47 0.48 -11.43
CA PRO A 103 2.82 1.23 -12.61
C PRO A 103 2.58 2.75 -12.46
N PRO A 104 3.39 3.61 -13.12
CA PRO A 104 4.49 3.20 -13.96
C PRO A 104 5.73 2.77 -13.16
N PHE A 105 6.08 3.34 -12.00
CA PHE A 105 7.31 2.94 -11.27
C PHE A 105 7.24 3.21 -9.76
N TYR A 106 6.07 3.07 -9.14
CA TYR A 106 5.91 3.31 -7.72
C TYR A 106 6.02 2.02 -6.91
N VAL A 107 6.60 2.12 -5.71
CA VAL A 107 6.51 1.07 -4.69
C VAL A 107 5.65 1.56 -3.55
N VAL A 108 4.72 0.70 -3.12
CA VAL A 108 3.87 0.92 -1.95
C VAL A 108 4.30 -0.06 -0.86
N ASN A 109 4.70 0.46 0.29
CA ASN A 109 5.09 -0.33 1.44
C ASN A 109 3.87 -0.75 2.25
N LEU A 110 3.78 -2.03 2.60
CA LEU A 110 2.65 -2.62 3.31
C LEU A 110 3.08 -3.21 4.65
N ARG A 111 2.25 -3.01 5.69
CA ARG A 111 2.31 -3.77 6.95
C ARG A 111 1.07 -4.63 7.10
N ARG A 112 1.18 -5.76 7.79
CA ARG A 112 -0.02 -6.51 8.16
C ARG A 112 -0.85 -5.73 9.14
N VAL A 113 -2.16 -5.79 8.92
CA VAL A 113 -3.12 -5.36 9.92
C VAL A 113 -3.18 -6.46 10.96
N GLU A 114 -2.67 -6.25 12.16
CA GLU A 114 -2.96 -7.16 13.28
C GLU A 114 -4.48 -7.14 13.50
N GLY A 115 -5.08 -8.33 13.48
CA GLY A 115 -6.50 -8.55 13.71
C GLY A 115 -6.89 -8.44 15.17
#